data_AF-A0A259LUM5-F1
#
_entry.id   AF-A0A259LUM5-F1
#
_cell.length_a   1.000
_cell.length_b   1.000
_cell.length_c   1.000
_cell.angle_alpha   90.00
_cell.angle_beta   90.00
_cell.angle_gamma   90.00
#
_symmetry.space_group_name_H-M   'P 1'
#
loop_
_entity.id
_entity.type
_entity.pdbx_description
1 polymer ?
#
loop_
_entity_poly.entity_id
_entity_poly.type
_entity_poly.pdbx_seq_one_letter_code
_entity_poly.pdbx_strand_id
1 'polypeptide(L)'
;MLTRDMAAMAEVHPLTGLLSHLGLMVWSAGAAVCFLGAVYLYRANEPGVGFFFWGSALTTWLLFDDAFMIHETLANWYLGLGEKAVIFALGLAVSLWLYVYRKLLIALGPFFLIAALAMFALSVGVDAFPEEMFPLSYLGDWRLLLEDGAKWIGIVLWLTFQIQALLSFLERAPASRNVSA
;
A
#
# COMPACT_ATOMS: atom_id res chain seq x y z
N MET A 1 9.69 -23.97 13.52
CA MET A 1 8.46 -23.48 12.85
C MET A 1 8.77 -22.43 11.79
N LEU A 2 9.78 -21.57 11.98
CA LEU A 2 10.21 -20.52 11.02
C LEU A 2 10.37 -20.90 9.53
N THR A 3 10.75 -22.14 9.20
CA THR A 3 11.02 -22.56 7.82
C THR A 3 9.99 -23.53 7.26
N ARG A 4 8.98 -23.93 8.06
CA ARG A 4 7.93 -24.84 7.62
C ARG A 4 6.79 -24.02 7.02
N ASP A 5 6.26 -24.50 5.90
CA ASP A 5 5.14 -23.87 5.22
C ASP A 5 3.88 -23.85 6.08
N MET A 6 3.21 -22.70 6.14
CA MET A 6 2.02 -22.50 6.96
C MET A 6 0.84 -23.34 6.50
N ALA A 7 0.62 -23.49 5.19
CA ALA A 7 -0.48 -24.30 4.67
C ALA A 7 -0.28 -25.79 5.00
N ALA A 8 0.96 -26.27 4.90
CA ALA A 8 1.34 -27.62 5.33
C ALA A 8 1.23 -27.83 6.85
N MET A 9 1.49 -26.80 7.65
CA MET A 9 1.34 -26.88 9.12
C MET A 9 -0.12 -26.80 9.57
N ALA A 10 -0.94 -26.02 8.89
CA ALA A 10 -2.36 -25.83 9.21
C ALA A 10 -3.28 -26.87 8.53
N GLU A 11 -2.72 -27.80 7.73
CA GLU A 11 -3.46 -28.82 6.98
C GLU A 11 -4.56 -28.22 6.08
N VAL A 12 -4.30 -27.03 5.53
CA VAL A 12 -5.21 -26.33 4.62
C VAL A 12 -4.76 -26.42 3.17
N HIS A 13 -5.68 -26.10 2.25
CA HIS A 13 -5.37 -26.06 0.82
C HIS A 13 -4.24 -25.05 0.51
N PRO A 14 -3.25 -25.35 -0.35
CA PRO A 14 -2.13 -24.44 -0.64
C PRO A 14 -2.53 -23.08 -1.25
N LEU A 15 -3.73 -22.98 -1.81
CA LEU A 15 -4.29 -21.72 -2.32
C LEU A 15 -5.05 -20.90 -1.27
N THR A 16 -5.12 -21.36 -0.02
CA THR A 16 -5.71 -20.59 1.07
C THR A 16 -4.93 -19.27 1.23
N GLY A 17 -5.64 -18.15 1.17
CA GLY A 17 -5.02 -16.83 1.22
C GLY A 17 -4.29 -16.42 -0.05
N LEU A 18 -4.56 -17.04 -1.21
CA LEU A 18 -3.95 -16.69 -2.50
C LEU A 18 -4.00 -15.19 -2.78
N LEU A 19 -5.15 -14.55 -2.55
CA LEU A 19 -5.33 -13.12 -2.83
C LEU A 19 -4.44 -12.24 -1.95
N SER A 20 -4.30 -12.60 -0.66
CA SER A 20 -3.38 -11.94 0.27
C SER A 20 -1.92 -12.11 -0.19
N HIS A 21 -1.50 -13.32 -0.58
CA HIS A 21 -0.15 -13.55 -1.12
C HIS A 21 0.14 -12.73 -2.38
N LEU A 22 -0.82 -12.64 -3.30
CA LEU A 22 -0.70 -11.78 -4.48
C LEU A 22 -0.61 -10.30 -4.07
N GLY A 23 -1.38 -9.88 -3.07
CA GLY A 23 -1.28 -8.54 -2.48
C GLY A 23 0.13 -8.23 -1.98
N LEU A 24 0.75 -9.15 -1.22
CA LEU A 24 2.13 -9.01 -0.74
C LEU A 24 3.14 -8.88 -1.90
N MET A 25 2.97 -9.66 -2.97
CA MET A 25 3.81 -9.53 -4.16
C MET A 25 3.70 -8.14 -4.79
N VAL A 26 2.48 -7.62 -4.95
CA VAL A 26 2.24 -6.28 -5.52
C VAL A 26 2.78 -5.18 -4.60
N TRP A 27 2.60 -5.30 -3.27
CA TRP A 27 3.19 -4.39 -2.29
C TRP A 27 4.71 -4.37 -2.39
N SER A 28 5.35 -5.54 -2.49
CA SER A 28 6.80 -5.66 -2.62
C SER A 28 7.32 -5.00 -3.91
N ALA A 29 6.59 -5.15 -5.02
CA ALA A 29 6.89 -4.47 -6.27
C ALA A 29 6.77 -2.95 -6.11
N GLY A 30 5.75 -2.46 -5.42
CA GLY A 30 5.56 -1.03 -5.16
C GLY A 30 6.70 -0.44 -4.33
N ALA A 31 7.10 -1.13 -3.26
CA ALA A 31 8.19 -0.73 -2.40
C ALA A 31 9.52 -0.64 -3.18
N ALA A 32 9.77 -1.63 -4.04
CA ALA A 32 10.94 -1.68 -4.91
C ALA A 32 10.94 -0.56 -5.97
N VAL A 33 9.81 -0.31 -6.65
CA VAL A 33 9.66 0.79 -7.61
C VAL A 33 9.97 2.13 -6.96
N CYS A 34 9.42 2.39 -5.78
CA CYS A 34 9.70 3.62 -5.05
C CYS A 34 11.17 3.72 -4.62
N PHE A 35 11.75 2.62 -4.11
CA PHE A 35 13.15 2.62 -3.70
C PHE A 35 14.09 2.92 -4.88
N LEU A 36 13.87 2.24 -6.01
CA LEU A 36 14.65 2.47 -7.23
C LEU A 36 14.48 3.89 -7.76
N GLY A 37 13.27 4.46 -7.69
CA GLY A 37 13.02 5.86 -8.01
C GLY A 37 13.82 6.83 -7.14
N ALA A 38 13.88 6.57 -5.83
CA ALA A 38 14.67 7.37 -4.90
C ALA A 38 16.17 7.30 -5.22
N VAL A 39 16.69 6.09 -5.47
CA VAL A 39 18.10 5.87 -5.84
C VAL A 39 18.44 6.56 -7.17
N TYR A 40 17.57 6.44 -8.18
CA TYR A 40 17.76 7.06 -9.48
C TYR A 40 17.87 8.59 -9.37
N LEU A 41 16.89 9.22 -8.71
CA LEU A 41 16.86 10.68 -8.56
C LEU A 41 18.00 11.19 -7.69
N TYR A 42 18.39 10.44 -6.66
CA TYR A 42 19.54 10.78 -5.82
C TYR A 42 20.83 10.81 -6.65
N ARG A 43 21.05 9.80 -7.50
CA ARG A 43 22.22 9.74 -8.38
C ARG A 43 22.19 10.79 -9.50
N ALA A 44 21.01 11.20 -9.93
CA ALA A 44 20.84 12.25 -10.92
C ALA A 44 20.89 13.68 -10.33
N ASN A 45 20.93 13.81 -8.99
CA ASN A 45 20.80 15.08 -8.27
C ASN A 45 19.52 15.86 -8.64
N GLU A 46 18.44 15.12 -8.89
CA GLU A 46 17.13 15.65 -9.28
C GLU A 46 16.20 15.76 -8.05
N PRO A 47 15.27 16.73 -8.02
CA PRO A 47 14.29 16.82 -6.95
C PRO A 47 13.34 15.61 -6.97
N GLY A 48 12.71 15.31 -5.82
CA GLY A 48 11.76 14.19 -5.70
C GLY A 48 12.30 12.95 -5.01
N VAL A 49 13.59 12.92 -4.63
CA VAL A 49 14.18 11.83 -3.83
C VAL A 49 13.35 11.54 -2.58
N GLY A 50 12.98 12.58 -1.82
CA GLY A 50 12.19 12.44 -0.61
C GLY A 50 10.81 11.82 -0.86
N PHE A 51 10.15 12.19 -1.96
CA PHE A 51 8.84 11.65 -2.33
C PHE A 51 8.89 10.12 -2.49
N PHE A 52 9.87 9.64 -3.26
CA PHE A 52 10.07 8.22 -3.51
C PHE A 52 10.63 7.47 -2.30
N PHE A 53 11.52 8.08 -1.52
CA PHE A 53 12.05 7.46 -0.30
C PHE A 53 10.95 7.22 0.73
N TRP A 54 10.16 8.24 1.03
CA TRP A 54 9.03 8.10 1.96
C TRP A 54 7.92 7.23 1.38
N GLY A 55 7.70 7.26 0.07
CA GLY A 55 6.79 6.33 -0.61
C GLY A 55 7.23 4.87 -0.45
N SER A 56 8.54 4.59 -0.57
CA SER A 56 9.11 3.26 -0.36
C SER A 56 8.98 2.83 1.10
N ALA A 57 9.33 3.69 2.06
CA ALA A 57 9.21 3.40 3.48
C ALA A 57 7.75 3.08 3.88
N LEU A 58 6.80 3.88 3.40
CA LEU A 58 5.38 3.70 3.67
C LEU A 58 4.84 2.41 3.04
N THR A 59 5.18 2.16 1.77
CA THR A 59 4.76 0.94 1.05
C THR A 59 5.37 -0.31 1.68
N THR A 60 6.61 -0.22 2.16
CA THR A 60 7.28 -1.30 2.89
C THR A 60 6.60 -1.54 4.22
N TRP A 61 6.24 -0.49 4.97
CA TRP A 61 5.50 -0.65 6.21
C TRP A 61 4.15 -1.35 5.98
N LEU A 62 3.40 -0.94 4.95
CA LEU A 62 2.14 -1.60 4.55
C LEU A 62 2.34 -3.07 4.18
N LEU A 63 3.41 -3.40 3.45
CA LEU A 63 3.79 -4.78 3.16
C LEU A 63 4.01 -5.59 4.44
N PHE A 64 4.79 -5.07 5.39
CA PHE A 64 5.08 -5.76 6.64
C PHE A 64 3.83 -5.87 7.52
N ASP A 65 3.00 -4.83 7.53
CA ASP A 65 1.74 -4.82 8.27
C ASP A 65 0.80 -5.93 7.78
N ASP A 66 0.61 -6.04 6.46
CA ASP A 66 -0.19 -7.11 5.84
C ASP A 66 0.45 -8.50 6.00
N ALA A 67 1.78 -8.61 5.88
CA ALA A 67 2.48 -9.90 5.95
C ALA A 67 2.48 -10.52 7.35
N PHE A 68 2.55 -9.68 8.38
CA PHE A 68 2.70 -10.11 9.77
C PHE A 68 1.51 -9.73 10.65
N MET A 69 0.44 -9.20 10.06
CA MET A 69 -0.78 -8.77 10.75
C MET A 69 -0.45 -7.85 11.94
N ILE A 70 0.42 -6.87 11.71
CA ILE A 70 1.00 -6.05 12.79
C ILE A 70 -0.10 -5.26 13.49
N HIS A 71 -0.97 -4.60 12.75
CA HIS A 71 -2.07 -3.82 13.32
C HIS A 71 -3.11 -4.66 14.08
N GLU A 72 -3.33 -5.92 13.68
CA GLU A 72 -4.36 -6.77 14.30
C GLU A 72 -3.85 -7.54 15.52
N THR A 73 -2.69 -8.21 15.38
CA THR A 73 -2.23 -9.21 16.35
C THR A 73 -0.93 -8.80 17.02
N LEU A 74 0.09 -8.47 16.24
CA LEU A 74 1.44 -8.29 16.74
C LEU A 74 1.57 -7.04 17.63
N ALA A 75 0.99 -5.92 17.21
CA ALA A 75 1.01 -4.70 18.00
C ALA A 75 0.20 -4.82 19.29
N ASN A 76 -0.92 -5.55 19.26
CA ASN A 76 -1.71 -5.81 20.45
C ASN A 76 -0.92 -6.69 21.44
N TRP A 77 -0.38 -7.81 20.97
CA TRP A 77 0.30 -8.78 21.83
C TRP A 77 1.63 -8.28 22.40
N TYR A 78 2.43 -7.56 21.61
CA TYR A 78 3.79 -7.19 22.00
C TYR A 78 3.95 -5.73 22.40
N LEU A 79 3.13 -4.82 21.86
CA LEU A 79 3.23 -3.38 22.13
C LEU A 79 2.09 -2.87 23.03
N GLY A 80 1.06 -3.69 23.29
CA GLY A 80 -0.13 -3.27 24.02
C GLY A 80 -0.93 -2.16 23.31
N LEU A 81 -0.71 -1.99 22.00
CA LEU A 81 -1.40 -0.98 21.20
C LEU A 81 -2.67 -1.60 20.62
N GLY A 82 -3.80 -0.93 20.80
CA GLY A 82 -5.04 -1.32 20.14
C GLY A 82 -4.94 -1.12 18.62
N GLU A 83 -5.60 -2.00 17.87
CA GLU A 83 -5.67 -1.98 16.41
C GLU A 83 -5.98 -0.58 15.83
N LYS A 84 -6.97 0.11 16.41
CA LYS A 84 -7.35 1.48 16.04
C LYS A 84 -6.18 2.47 16.11
N ALA A 85 -5.27 2.30 17.07
CA ALA A 85 -4.12 3.19 17.22
C ALA A 85 -3.10 2.98 16.08
N VAL A 86 -2.88 1.73 15.67
CA VAL A 86 -1.96 1.40 14.56
C VAL A 86 -2.54 1.87 13.23
N ILE A 87 -3.84 1.58 12.98
CA ILE A 87 -4.56 2.07 11.80
C ILE A 87 -4.53 3.60 11.76
N PHE A 88 -4.76 4.29 12.89
CA PHE A 88 -4.69 5.74 12.97
C PHE A 88 -3.28 6.27 12.66
N ALA A 89 -2.24 5.67 13.23
CA ALA A 89 -0.85 6.07 12.96
C ALA A 89 -0.49 5.89 11.48
N LEU A 90 -0.94 4.81 10.87
CA LEU A 90 -0.75 4.54 9.45
C LEU A 90 -1.51 5.56 8.57
N GLY A 91 -2.78 5.80 8.86
CA GLY A 91 -3.60 6.80 8.17
C GLY A 91 -3.01 8.20 8.29
N LEU A 92 -2.44 8.54 9.44
CA LEU A 92 -1.72 9.79 9.67
C LEU A 92 -0.43 9.86 8.83
N ALA A 93 0.36 8.79 8.78
CA ALA A 93 1.58 8.74 7.96
C ALA A 93 1.27 8.93 6.46
N VAL A 94 0.23 8.24 5.95
CA VAL A 94 -0.25 8.41 4.57
C VAL A 94 -0.69 9.85 4.34
N SER A 95 -1.49 10.41 5.24
CA SER A 95 -2.02 11.77 5.12
C SER A 95 -0.92 12.84 5.17
N LEU A 96 0.11 12.66 6.00
CA LEU A 96 1.28 13.54 6.06
C LEU A 96 2.06 13.48 4.74
N TRP A 97 2.30 12.29 4.20
CA TRP A 97 2.96 12.13 2.91
C TRP A 97 2.17 12.81 1.77
N LEU A 98 0.85 12.61 1.74
CA LEU A 98 -0.05 13.28 0.79
C LEU A 98 0.01 14.80 0.93
N TYR A 99 -0.01 15.32 2.15
CA TYR A 99 0.02 16.75 2.43
C TYR A 99 1.34 17.41 2.01
N VAL A 100 2.46 16.79 2.39
CA VAL A 100 3.82 17.28 2.10
C VAL A 100 4.04 17.34 0.58
N TYR A 101 3.64 16.29 -0.15
CA TYR A 101 3.88 16.18 -1.59
C TYR A 101 2.68 16.55 -2.46
N ARG A 102 1.63 17.19 -1.91
CA ARG A 102 0.36 17.49 -2.61
C ARG A 102 0.53 18.17 -3.98
N LYS A 103 1.46 19.13 -4.10
CA LYS A 103 1.70 19.85 -5.36
C LYS A 103 2.28 18.91 -6.43
N LEU A 104 3.19 18.04 -6.02
CA LEU A 104 3.77 17.03 -6.89
C LEU A 104 2.71 15.99 -7.29
N LEU A 105 1.91 15.52 -6.33
CA LEU A 105 0.82 14.56 -6.59
C LEU A 105 -0.20 15.07 -7.61
N ILE A 106 -0.61 16.33 -7.49
CA ILE A 106 -1.51 16.97 -8.47
C ILE A 106 -0.85 17.03 -9.85
N ALA A 107 0.44 17.39 -9.92
CA ALA A 107 1.19 17.48 -11.17
C ALA A 107 1.46 16.12 -11.85
N LEU A 108 1.42 15.02 -11.09
CA LEU A 108 1.59 13.65 -11.59
C LEU A 108 0.29 13.03 -12.11
N GLY A 109 -0.86 13.66 -11.87
CA GLY A 109 -2.18 13.10 -12.21
C GLY A 109 -2.61 12.07 -11.15
N PRO A 110 -3.34 12.50 -10.09
CA PRO A 110 -3.59 11.67 -8.91
C PRO A 110 -4.69 10.63 -9.11
N PHE A 111 -5.13 10.35 -10.33
CA PHE A 111 -6.29 9.48 -10.61
C PHE A 111 -6.13 8.09 -9.97
N PHE A 112 -5.04 7.38 -10.25
CA PHE A 112 -4.81 6.05 -9.69
C PHE A 112 -4.62 6.09 -8.17
N LEU A 113 -4.02 7.16 -7.63
CA LEU A 113 -3.87 7.34 -6.19
C LEU A 113 -5.23 7.54 -5.50
N ILE A 114 -6.09 8.41 -6.03
CA ILE A 114 -7.43 8.63 -5.50
C ILE A 114 -8.26 7.35 -5.59
N ALA A 115 -8.18 6.64 -6.72
CA ALA A 115 -8.86 5.36 -6.88
C ALA A 115 -8.35 4.31 -5.88
N ALA A 116 -7.03 4.22 -5.66
CA ALA A 116 -6.44 3.33 -4.66
C ALA A 116 -6.96 3.65 -3.25
N LEU A 117 -6.90 4.92 -2.85
CA LEU A 117 -7.39 5.38 -1.54
C LEU A 117 -8.89 5.14 -1.37
N ALA A 118 -9.69 5.30 -2.43
CA ALA A 118 -11.12 5.01 -2.41
C ALA A 118 -11.39 3.51 -2.21
N MET A 119 -10.59 2.64 -2.83
CA MET A 119 -10.71 1.19 -2.65
C MET A 119 -10.27 0.75 -1.25
N PHE A 120 -9.21 1.34 -0.69
CA PHE A 120 -8.84 1.10 0.72
C PHE A 120 -9.90 1.61 1.69
N ALA A 121 -10.46 2.80 1.45
CA ALA A 121 -11.55 3.33 2.26
C ALA A 121 -12.81 2.46 2.17
N LEU A 122 -13.08 1.87 1.00
CA LEU A 122 -14.18 0.91 0.84
C LEU A 122 -13.94 -0.37 1.65
N SER A 123 -12.74 -0.95 1.55
CA SER A 123 -12.35 -2.13 2.33
C SER A 123 -12.48 -1.89 3.84
N VAL A 124 -11.83 -0.85 4.37
CA VAL A 124 -11.95 -0.47 5.80
C VAL A 124 -13.38 -0.11 6.18
N GLY A 125 -14.13 0.51 5.26
CA GLY A 125 -15.53 0.87 5.47
C GLY A 125 -16.41 -0.35 5.68
N VAL A 126 -16.26 -1.39 4.84
CA VAL A 126 -17.02 -2.65 4.94
C VAL A 126 -16.86 -3.28 6.33
N ASP A 127 -15.68 -3.15 6.95
CA ASP A 127 -15.41 -3.66 8.30
C ASP A 127 -15.80 -2.73 9.44
N ALA A 128 -15.72 -1.42 9.23
CA ALA A 128 -15.97 -0.43 10.27
C ALA A 128 -17.47 -0.21 10.53
N PHE A 129 -18.37 -0.61 9.62
CA PHE A 129 -19.81 -0.41 9.81
C PHE A 129 -20.38 -1.36 10.89
N PRO A 130 -21.04 -0.83 11.93
CA PRO A 130 -21.74 -1.66 12.90
C PRO A 130 -22.86 -2.45 12.22
N GLU A 131 -22.94 -3.75 12.48
CA GLU A 131 -24.03 -4.63 12.02
C GLU A 131 -25.43 -4.08 12.35
N GLU A 132 -25.53 -3.27 13.40
CA GLU A 132 -26.76 -2.59 13.83
C GLU A 132 -27.25 -1.51 12.85
N MET A 133 -26.34 -0.86 12.11
CA MET A 133 -26.65 0.24 11.19
C MET A 133 -26.77 -0.26 9.74
N PHE A 134 -25.94 -1.21 9.35
CA PHE A 134 -25.97 -1.89 8.07
C PHE A 134 -25.73 -3.38 8.34
N PRO A 135 -26.77 -4.23 8.30
CA PRO A 135 -26.62 -5.67 8.59
C PRO A 135 -25.94 -6.36 7.40
N LEU A 136 -24.66 -6.10 7.17
CA LEU A 136 -23.89 -6.70 6.08
C LEU A 136 -23.71 -8.21 6.27
N SER A 137 -24.04 -8.75 7.44
CA SER A 137 -24.15 -10.19 7.73
C SER A 137 -25.02 -10.98 6.73
N TYR A 138 -26.03 -10.37 6.07
CA TYR A 138 -26.80 -11.08 5.02
C TYR A 138 -25.97 -11.41 3.77
N LEU A 139 -24.85 -10.72 3.57
CA LEU A 139 -23.95 -10.95 2.43
C LEU A 139 -23.07 -12.19 2.64
N GLY A 140 -22.89 -12.67 3.87
CA GLY A 140 -22.02 -13.81 4.19
C GLY A 140 -20.63 -13.65 3.55
N ASP A 141 -20.21 -14.64 2.76
CA ASP A 141 -18.91 -14.65 2.07
C ASP A 141 -18.75 -13.51 1.03
N TRP A 142 -19.84 -12.90 0.55
CA TRP A 142 -19.74 -11.73 -0.34
C TRP A 142 -19.20 -10.50 0.37
N ARG A 143 -19.39 -10.37 1.69
CA ARG A 143 -18.77 -9.29 2.48
C ARG A 143 -17.26 -9.43 2.43
N LEU A 144 -16.75 -10.63 2.72
CA LEU A 144 -15.32 -10.93 2.70
C LEU A 144 -14.73 -10.69 1.30
N LEU A 145 -15.41 -11.14 0.25
CA LEU A 145 -14.96 -10.91 -1.13
C LEU A 145 -14.92 -9.42 -1.49
N LEU A 146 -15.89 -8.62 -1.04
CA LEU A 146 -15.91 -7.18 -1.29
C LEU A 146 -14.78 -6.47 -0.55
N GLU A 147 -14.56 -6.83 0.71
CA GLU A 147 -13.52 -6.28 1.56
C GLU A 147 -12.12 -6.60 1.00
N ASP A 148 -11.81 -7.89 0.83
CA ASP A 148 -10.53 -8.37 0.32
C ASP A 148 -10.31 -7.96 -1.15
N GLY A 149 -11.36 -8.00 -1.95
CA GLY A 149 -11.33 -7.59 -3.37
C GLY A 149 -11.05 -6.10 -3.52
N ALA A 150 -11.72 -5.26 -2.73
CA ALA A 150 -11.46 -3.82 -2.71
C ALA A 150 -10.02 -3.54 -2.24
N LYS A 151 -9.56 -4.19 -1.16
CA LYS A 151 -8.17 -4.07 -0.69
C LYS A 151 -7.19 -4.41 -1.80
N TRP A 152 -7.35 -5.55 -2.46
CA TRP A 152 -6.45 -6.00 -3.52
C TRP A 152 -6.41 -5.03 -4.72
N ILE A 153 -7.57 -4.55 -5.19
CA ILE A 153 -7.65 -3.54 -6.25
C ILE A 153 -6.94 -2.26 -5.82
N GLY A 154 -7.11 -1.85 -4.56
CA GLY A 154 -6.39 -0.72 -3.96
C GLY A 154 -4.87 -0.86 -4.04
N ILE A 155 -4.34 -2.04 -3.72
CA ILE A 155 -2.89 -2.34 -3.79
C ILE A 155 -2.38 -2.24 -5.25
N VAL A 156 -3.13 -2.79 -6.21
CA VAL A 156 -2.76 -2.72 -7.64
C VAL A 156 -2.77 -1.28 -8.15
N LEU A 157 -3.79 -0.50 -7.79
CA LEU A 157 -3.87 0.92 -8.17
C LEU A 157 -2.77 1.75 -7.50
N TRP A 158 -2.41 1.43 -6.26
CA TRP A 158 -1.28 2.04 -5.56
C TRP A 158 0.03 1.80 -6.32
N LEU A 159 0.33 0.55 -6.68
CA LEU A 159 1.50 0.23 -7.51
C LEU A 159 1.47 0.97 -8.85
N THR A 160 0.31 0.98 -9.52
CA THR A 160 0.13 1.65 -10.82
C THR A 160 0.48 3.13 -10.72
N PHE A 161 0.02 3.80 -9.67
CA PHE A 161 0.38 5.18 -9.39
C PHE A 161 1.90 5.35 -9.19
N GLN A 162 2.56 4.47 -8.42
CA GLN A 162 4.01 4.58 -8.20
C GLN A 162 4.83 4.39 -9.48
N ILE A 163 4.41 3.46 -10.35
CA ILE A 163 5.02 3.26 -11.68
C ILE A 163 4.82 4.51 -12.53
N GLN A 164 3.60 5.02 -12.63
CA GLN A 164 3.29 6.23 -13.38
C GLN A 164 4.11 7.42 -12.90
N ALA A 165 4.23 7.59 -11.57
CA ALA A 165 5.04 8.63 -10.98
C ALA A 165 6.50 8.50 -11.42
N LEU A 166 7.10 7.31 -11.31
CA LEU A 166 8.48 7.07 -11.73
C LEU A 166 8.68 7.37 -13.22
N LEU A 167 7.80 6.86 -14.09
CA LEU A 167 7.87 7.10 -15.53
C LEU A 167 7.82 8.61 -15.85
N SER A 168 6.95 9.35 -15.19
CA SER A 168 6.84 10.81 -15.36
C SER A 168 8.14 11.55 -15.01
N PHE A 169 8.91 11.06 -14.04
CA PHE A 169 10.24 11.61 -13.72
C PHE A 169 11.30 11.18 -14.74
N LEU A 170 11.27 9.92 -15.19
CA LEU A 170 12.18 9.40 -16.19
C LEU A 170 12.02 10.09 -17.54
N GLU A 171 10.81 10.47 -17.94
CA GLU A 171 10.56 11.20 -19.19
C GLU A 171 11.02 12.66 -19.14
N ARG A 172 11.07 13.27 -17.95
CA ARG A 172 11.55 14.66 -17.76
C ARG A 172 13.07 14.76 -17.74
N ALA A 173 13.77 13.73 -17.27
CA ALA A 173 15.23 13.66 -17.17
C ALA A 173 16.03 13.74 -18.51
N PRO A 174 15.61 13.14 -19.65
CA PRO A 174 16.35 13.23 -20.91
C PRO A 174 16.32 14.63 -21.53
N ALA A 175 15.33 15.47 -21.22
CA ALA A 175 15.23 16.82 -21.78
C ALA A 175 16.26 17.81 -21.19
N SER A 176 16.73 17.61 -19.95
CA SER A 176 17.68 18.51 -19.28
C SER A 176 19.15 18.24 -19.62
N ARG A 177 19.49 17.01 -20.06
CA ARG A 177 20.88 16.62 -20.38
C ARG A 177 21.38 17.10 -21.75
N ASN A 178 20.49 17.40 -22.70
CA ASN A 178 20.89 17.79 -24.06
C ASN A 178 21.17 19.29 -24.25
N VAL A 179 21.03 20.12 -23.21
CA VAL A 179 21.27 21.57 -23.27
C VAL A 179 22.61 21.98 -22.63
N SER A 180 23.37 21.02 -22.10
CA SER A 180 24.64 21.26 -21.39
C SER A 180 25.85 20.56 -22.00
N ALA A 181 25.77 20.13 -23.26
CA ALA A 181 26.89 19.60 -24.03
C ALA A 181 27.43 20.64 -25.03
#